data_AF-A0A3Q4HAW7-F1
#
_entry.id   AF-A0A3Q4HAW7-F1
#
_cell.length_a   1.000
_cell.length_b   1.000
_cell.length_c   1.000
_cell.angle_alpha   90.00
_cell.angle_beta   90.00
_cell.angle_gamma   90.00
#
_symmetry.space_group_name_H-M   'P 1'
#
loop_
_entity.id
_entity.type
_entity.pdbx_description
1 polymer ?
#
loop_
_entity_poly.entity_id
_entity_poly.type
_entity_poly.pdbx_seq_one_letter_code
_entity_poly.pdbx_strand_id
1 'polypeptide(L)'
;MTILLSYIDETEPNINFCLFQLHHREFIRRVVESLNVGENKIRVGVVQYGDTAQANMYLNTHTTKEGVLNGIKGLRKLGGRQRNLGQALQFLNQDILTAARGSRKQDGVPQFVIVVSSGPSTDDVRRAASSLKQSRVLPFSIGTRDVNPTELRVVSYISNYAHVIDDLPGLYTVQEELINKLTELNSPFRISNQTVLFCFYSFQAPVPSVPTGGEKRDVVFLIDGTTAVRSEFPSIRDMIGRVVEKLDVGLDKVRVSVVQYSDDPKIEFPLNAHSTKNEVLQAVSRLRNKGGNNLNTGRALEFVARRVYQRSGGSRLEERVPQFLILVTAGKSTDDVSSSANELKKSLIAPLAIGTRNADQDELRQISMKPELVYTVDSLRDFSKVEKQHFFPYVDIIFLIDGSDNTDSEGIAHIRDFIHKIVEQLDVHPDKIRVALIQYANKVKTEFSLNSHNNKAAVVSAIRRLRQMGGRSSNLADAIDHVLRFELSSFAGARPTEASQHLVVLTGGRSPQDVSLYGPLLKTSRVNCIGIGADRADTRQLMSISKSSADVIQVSKFSNLPTIKDKFINRLSETTPYTPEYDTPNASGFFFLILNMVNAEKFFCFLGSQRCQRTNRRHRTTGNQRKPCKKLIIMA
;
A
#
# COMPACT_ATOMS: atom_id res chain seq x y z
N MET A 1 -0.47 -0.70 -23.23
CA MET A 1 -1.71 -0.55 -22.45
C MET A 1 -2.55 -1.81 -22.56
N THR A 2 -3.31 -2.11 -21.52
CA THR A 2 -4.29 -3.21 -21.42
C THR A 2 -5.62 -2.60 -21.00
N ILE A 3 -6.68 -2.68 -21.82
CA ILE A 3 -8.02 -2.18 -21.47
C ILE A 3 -9.11 -3.19 -21.81
N LEU A 4 -10.06 -3.31 -20.87
CA LEU A 4 -11.50 -3.56 -21.02
C LEU A 4 -12.02 -4.85 -20.40
N LEU A 5 -12.96 -4.68 -19.48
CA LEU A 5 -13.65 -5.74 -18.78
C LEU A 5 -15.10 -5.29 -18.58
N SER A 6 -15.90 -5.42 -19.63
CA SER A 6 -17.34 -5.25 -19.44
C SER A 6 -17.88 -6.39 -18.60
N TYR A 7 -18.00 -6.10 -17.32
CA TYR A 7 -18.63 -6.93 -16.34
C TYR A 7 -20.16 -6.77 -16.66
N ILE A 8 -20.86 -7.88 -16.97
CA ILE A 8 -22.27 -7.90 -17.38
C ILE A 8 -23.00 -8.68 -16.29
N ASP A 9 -23.74 -8.00 -15.43
CA ASP A 9 -24.70 -8.70 -14.57
C ASP A 9 -25.94 -9.05 -15.39
N GLU A 10 -26.31 -10.32 -15.34
CA GLU A 10 -27.31 -10.92 -16.23
C GLU A 10 -28.56 -11.39 -15.47
N THR A 11 -28.74 -10.88 -14.25
CA THR A 11 -29.77 -11.30 -13.29
C THR A 11 -30.86 -10.24 -13.09
N GLU A 12 -31.35 -9.62 -14.16
CA GLU A 12 -32.52 -8.72 -14.08
C GLU A 12 -33.78 -9.33 -14.72
N PRO A 13 -34.92 -9.39 -14.02
CA PRO A 13 -36.18 -9.93 -14.56
C PRO A 13 -36.95 -8.97 -15.50
N ASN A 14 -36.62 -7.66 -15.54
CA ASN A 14 -37.57 -6.63 -16.01
C ASN A 14 -37.06 -5.60 -17.04
N ILE A 15 -35.84 -5.74 -17.59
CA ILE A 15 -35.42 -4.92 -18.73
C ILE A 15 -35.51 -5.75 -20.01
N ASN A 16 -36.02 -5.14 -21.08
CA ASN A 16 -36.10 -5.72 -22.41
C ASN A 16 -34.69 -6.18 -22.84
N PHE A 17 -34.46 -7.49 -22.74
CA PHE A 17 -33.17 -8.20 -22.70
C PHE A 17 -32.20 -7.86 -23.84
N CYS A 18 -32.72 -7.50 -25.01
CA CYS A 18 -31.92 -7.05 -26.16
C CYS A 18 -31.27 -5.66 -25.94
N LEU A 19 -31.89 -4.77 -25.18
CA LEU A 19 -31.39 -3.41 -24.93
C LEU A 19 -30.15 -3.43 -24.01
N PHE A 20 -30.13 -4.29 -22.99
CA PHE A 20 -28.98 -4.45 -22.08
C PHE A 20 -27.69 -4.80 -22.84
N GLN A 21 -27.74 -5.86 -23.68
CA GLN A 21 -26.61 -6.27 -24.50
C GLN A 21 -26.20 -5.21 -25.53
N LEU A 22 -27.19 -4.48 -26.08
CA LEU A 22 -26.94 -3.41 -27.04
C LEU A 22 -26.11 -2.29 -26.41
N HIS A 23 -26.52 -1.77 -25.24
CA HIS A 23 -25.85 -0.65 -24.58
C HIS A 23 -24.46 -1.01 -24.06
N HIS A 24 -24.27 -2.21 -23.50
CA HIS A 24 -22.96 -2.67 -23.04
C HIS A 24 -21.98 -2.87 -24.20
N ARG A 25 -22.40 -3.58 -25.24
CA ARG A 25 -21.56 -3.81 -26.42
C ARG A 25 -21.21 -2.50 -27.11
N GLU A 26 -22.17 -1.59 -27.19
CA GLU A 26 -21.99 -0.26 -27.77
C GLU A 26 -21.02 0.60 -26.95
N PHE A 27 -21.13 0.58 -25.61
CA PHE A 27 -20.19 1.26 -24.72
C PHE A 27 -18.76 0.76 -24.90
N ILE A 28 -18.55 -0.56 -24.84
CA ILE A 28 -17.27 -1.23 -25.09
C ILE A 28 -16.71 -0.83 -26.46
N ARG A 29 -17.53 -0.91 -27.50
CA ARG A 29 -17.17 -0.57 -28.89
C ARG A 29 -16.67 0.87 -28.96
N ARG A 30 -17.41 1.84 -28.40
CA ARG A 30 -17.04 3.26 -28.40
C ARG A 30 -15.76 3.54 -27.61
N VAL A 31 -15.59 2.90 -26.46
CA VAL A 31 -14.32 2.98 -25.71
C VAL A 31 -13.18 2.50 -26.61
N VAL A 32 -13.27 1.30 -27.21
CA VAL A 32 -12.22 0.76 -28.10
C VAL A 32 -11.95 1.64 -29.32
N GLU A 33 -12.98 2.27 -29.89
CA GLU A 33 -12.83 3.18 -31.04
C GLU A 33 -11.97 4.39 -30.71
N SER A 34 -12.16 4.96 -29.52
CA SER A 34 -11.37 6.10 -29.02
C SER A 34 -9.90 5.75 -28.71
N LEU A 35 -9.58 4.47 -28.56
CA LEU A 35 -8.25 3.99 -28.15
C LEU A 35 -7.36 3.65 -29.36
N ASN A 36 -6.06 3.90 -29.27
CA ASN A 36 -5.08 3.50 -30.30
C ASN A 36 -4.67 2.02 -30.20
N VAL A 37 -5.62 1.11 -30.49
CA VAL A 37 -5.44 -0.36 -30.40
C VAL A 37 -4.45 -0.90 -31.42
N GLY A 38 -3.59 -1.81 -30.96
CA GLY A 38 -2.59 -2.49 -31.77
C GLY A 38 -1.61 -3.30 -30.92
N GLU A 39 -0.96 -4.29 -31.52
CA GLU A 39 -0.06 -5.24 -30.85
C GLU A 39 1.00 -4.60 -29.94
N ASN A 40 1.67 -3.54 -30.44
CA ASN A 40 2.68 -2.77 -29.70
C ASN A 40 2.10 -1.54 -28.99
N LYS A 41 0.82 -1.24 -29.19
CA LYS A 41 0.16 -0.02 -28.70
C LYS A 41 -0.74 -0.33 -27.51
N ILE A 42 -2.01 -0.57 -27.76
CA ILE A 42 -3.03 -0.85 -26.75
C ILE A 42 -3.59 -2.23 -27.06
N ARG A 43 -3.51 -3.13 -26.09
CA ARG A 43 -4.08 -4.47 -26.12
C ARG A 43 -5.41 -4.45 -25.38
N VAL A 44 -6.41 -5.14 -25.91
CA VAL A 44 -7.75 -5.16 -25.35
C VAL A 44 -8.14 -6.59 -25.03
N GLY A 45 -8.66 -6.79 -23.82
CA GLY A 45 -9.30 -8.04 -23.41
C GLY A 45 -10.79 -7.80 -23.21
N VAL A 46 -11.58 -8.85 -23.04
CA VAL A 46 -12.96 -8.78 -22.56
C VAL A 46 -13.25 -10.04 -21.75
N VAL A 47 -13.82 -9.87 -20.55
CA VAL A 47 -14.29 -10.96 -19.68
C VAL A 47 -15.69 -10.62 -19.24
N GLN A 48 -16.56 -11.61 -19.30
CA GLN A 48 -17.90 -11.60 -18.71
C GLN A 48 -17.90 -12.39 -17.40
N TYR A 49 -18.88 -12.15 -16.54
CA TYR A 49 -19.02 -12.88 -15.30
C TYR A 49 -20.50 -13.08 -14.96
N GLY A 50 -20.76 -14.02 -14.04
CA GLY A 50 -22.02 -14.15 -13.34
C GLY A 50 -21.78 -15.07 -12.16
N ASP A 51 -22.19 -16.34 -12.31
CA ASP A 51 -21.81 -17.42 -11.39
C ASP A 51 -20.30 -17.70 -11.45
N THR A 52 -19.69 -17.51 -12.62
CA THR A 52 -18.25 -17.68 -12.87
C THR A 52 -17.76 -16.57 -13.80
N ALA A 53 -16.44 -16.36 -13.88
CA ALA A 53 -15.83 -15.42 -14.83
C ALA A 53 -15.31 -16.17 -16.07
N GLN A 54 -15.56 -15.63 -17.26
CA GLN A 54 -15.11 -16.20 -18.53
C GLN A 54 -14.49 -15.15 -19.45
N ALA A 55 -13.29 -15.43 -19.96
CA ALA A 55 -12.64 -14.62 -20.97
C ALA A 55 -13.27 -14.85 -22.35
N ASN A 56 -13.82 -13.79 -22.96
CA ASN A 56 -14.25 -13.81 -24.36
C ASN A 56 -13.08 -13.51 -25.30
N MET A 57 -12.17 -12.65 -24.87
CA MET A 57 -10.90 -12.39 -25.56
C MET A 57 -9.81 -12.02 -24.56
N TYR A 58 -8.62 -12.58 -24.75
CA TYR A 58 -7.40 -12.24 -24.03
C TYR A 58 -6.70 -11.06 -24.71
N LEU A 59 -5.68 -10.50 -24.04
CA LEU A 59 -4.97 -9.30 -24.50
C LEU A 59 -4.15 -9.54 -25.77
N ASN A 60 -3.85 -10.80 -26.09
CA ASN A 60 -3.21 -11.22 -27.33
C ASN A 60 -4.16 -11.92 -28.31
N THR A 61 -5.47 -11.96 -28.05
CA THR A 61 -6.42 -12.60 -28.98
C THR A 61 -6.54 -11.85 -30.29
N HIS A 62 -6.50 -10.51 -30.26
CA HIS A 62 -6.55 -9.66 -31.45
C HIS A 62 -5.44 -8.63 -31.41
N THR A 63 -4.70 -8.52 -32.52
CA THR A 63 -3.56 -7.60 -32.67
C THR A 63 -3.93 -6.28 -33.37
N THR A 64 -5.14 -6.18 -33.93
CA THR A 64 -5.66 -5.01 -34.64
C THR A 64 -6.93 -4.45 -33.99
N LYS A 65 -7.16 -3.15 -34.15
CA LYS A 65 -8.40 -2.50 -33.69
C LYS A 65 -9.64 -3.17 -34.29
N GLU A 66 -9.61 -3.46 -35.59
CA GLU A 66 -10.71 -4.11 -36.29
C GLU A 66 -10.99 -5.51 -35.75
N GLY A 67 -9.95 -6.31 -35.46
CA GLY A 67 -10.10 -7.62 -34.84
C GLY A 67 -10.80 -7.54 -33.49
N VAL A 68 -10.41 -6.59 -32.64
CA VAL A 68 -11.07 -6.34 -31.35
C VAL A 68 -12.54 -5.93 -31.55
N LEU A 69 -12.83 -5.00 -32.46
CA LEU A 69 -14.20 -4.56 -32.74
C LEU A 69 -15.09 -5.70 -33.28
N ASN A 70 -14.54 -6.59 -34.12
CA ASN A 70 -15.24 -7.76 -34.61
C ASN A 70 -15.47 -8.80 -33.51
N GLY A 71 -14.49 -9.01 -32.62
CA GLY A 71 -14.67 -9.82 -31.42
C GLY A 71 -15.79 -9.29 -30.51
N ILE A 72 -15.86 -7.96 -30.34
CA ILE A 72 -16.91 -7.29 -29.55
C ILE A 72 -18.30 -7.50 -30.18
N LYS A 73 -18.40 -7.39 -31.52
CA LYS A 73 -19.64 -7.67 -32.26
C LYS A 73 -20.16 -9.10 -32.01
N GLY A 74 -19.24 -10.07 -31.86
CA GLY A 74 -19.53 -11.48 -31.64
C GLY A 74 -19.76 -11.91 -30.19
N LEU A 75 -19.71 -10.99 -29.22
CA LEU A 75 -19.94 -11.32 -27.80
C LEU A 75 -21.33 -11.93 -27.60
N ARG A 76 -21.36 -13.07 -26.90
CA ARG A 76 -22.58 -13.78 -26.53
C ARG A 76 -22.79 -13.69 -25.02
N LYS A 77 -24.05 -13.78 -24.60
CA LYS A 77 -24.44 -13.81 -23.19
C LYS A 77 -23.78 -15.00 -22.47
N LEU A 78 -23.27 -14.83 -21.25
CA LEU A 78 -22.67 -15.91 -20.46
C LEU A 78 -23.71 -16.77 -19.72
N GLY A 79 -24.75 -16.13 -19.21
CA GLY A 79 -25.72 -16.67 -18.26
C GLY A 79 -25.23 -16.57 -16.81
N GLY A 80 -26.15 -16.67 -15.86
CA GLY A 80 -25.84 -16.79 -14.43
C GLY A 80 -27.01 -16.44 -13.52
N ARG A 81 -26.93 -16.86 -12.26
CA ARG A 81 -27.88 -16.48 -11.18
C ARG A 81 -27.26 -15.60 -10.10
N GLN A 82 -25.94 -15.56 -10.03
CA GLN A 82 -25.14 -14.82 -9.05
C GLN A 82 -24.32 -13.72 -9.72
N ARG A 83 -23.75 -12.83 -8.91
CA ARG A 83 -22.92 -11.69 -9.33
C ARG A 83 -21.57 -11.69 -8.59
N ASN A 84 -20.75 -12.72 -8.83
CA ASN A 84 -19.50 -12.96 -8.08
C ASN A 84 -18.34 -12.05 -8.55
N LEU A 85 -18.25 -10.82 -8.00
CA LEU A 85 -17.25 -9.80 -8.37
C LEU A 85 -15.91 -10.06 -7.74
N GLY A 86 -15.88 -10.54 -6.50
CA GLY A 86 -14.65 -10.98 -5.86
C GLY A 86 -13.94 -12.04 -6.70
N GLN A 87 -14.66 -13.07 -7.11
CA GLN A 87 -14.13 -14.14 -7.95
C GLN A 87 -13.66 -13.63 -9.31
N ALA A 88 -14.43 -12.78 -9.97
CA ALA A 88 -14.03 -12.22 -11.25
C ALA A 88 -12.75 -11.38 -11.14
N LEU A 89 -12.63 -10.53 -10.13
CA LEU A 89 -11.42 -9.73 -9.89
C LEU A 89 -10.19 -10.62 -9.62
N GLN A 90 -10.36 -11.78 -9.00
CA GLN A 90 -9.28 -12.77 -8.85
C GLN A 90 -8.88 -13.37 -10.20
N PHE A 91 -9.86 -13.79 -11.01
CA PHE A 91 -9.65 -14.31 -12.36
C PHE A 91 -8.89 -13.31 -13.25
N LEU A 92 -9.16 -12.00 -13.11
CA LEU A 92 -8.39 -10.98 -13.82
C LEU A 92 -6.89 -11.05 -13.51
N ASN A 93 -6.55 -11.17 -12.23
CA ASN A 93 -5.16 -11.12 -11.82
C ASN A 93 -4.42 -12.42 -12.15
N GLN A 94 -5.11 -13.56 -12.07
CA GLN A 94 -4.55 -14.90 -12.23
C GLN A 94 -4.50 -15.35 -13.69
N ASP A 95 -5.51 -15.01 -14.50
CA ASP A 95 -5.66 -15.58 -15.84
C ASP A 95 -5.48 -14.54 -16.94
N ILE A 96 -6.03 -13.33 -16.77
CA ILE A 96 -6.07 -12.32 -17.84
C ILE A 96 -4.80 -11.46 -17.87
N LEU A 97 -4.38 -10.96 -16.71
CA LEU A 97 -3.27 -10.02 -16.57
C LEU A 97 -1.93 -10.76 -16.43
N THR A 98 -1.74 -11.77 -17.26
CA THR A 98 -0.54 -12.62 -17.33
C THR A 98 0.22 -12.40 -18.65
N ALA A 99 1.54 -12.60 -18.62
CA ALA A 99 2.37 -12.48 -19.83
C ALA A 99 1.92 -13.46 -20.93
N ALA A 100 1.54 -14.69 -20.55
CA ALA A 100 1.02 -15.72 -21.44
C ALA A 100 -0.26 -15.31 -22.19
N ARG A 101 -1.09 -14.44 -21.59
CA ARG A 101 -2.31 -13.89 -22.20
C ARG A 101 -2.12 -12.50 -22.79
N GLY A 102 -0.88 -12.09 -23.02
CA GLY A 102 -0.55 -10.83 -23.70
C GLY A 102 -0.45 -9.62 -22.78
N SER A 103 -0.50 -9.79 -21.46
CA SER A 103 -0.29 -8.68 -20.52
C SER A 103 1.16 -8.23 -20.56
N ARG A 104 1.35 -6.91 -20.63
CA ARG A 104 2.66 -6.26 -20.52
C ARG A 104 2.89 -5.66 -19.13
N LYS A 105 2.19 -6.21 -18.12
CA LYS A 105 2.32 -5.80 -16.72
C LYS A 105 3.77 -5.89 -16.22
N GLN A 106 4.48 -6.94 -16.64
CA GLN A 106 5.90 -7.15 -16.29
C GLN A 106 6.84 -6.17 -17.02
N ASP A 107 6.45 -5.69 -18.20
CA ASP A 107 7.21 -4.70 -19.00
C ASP A 107 6.98 -3.25 -18.50
N GLY A 108 6.37 -3.08 -17.33
CA GLY A 108 6.06 -1.78 -16.75
C GLY A 108 4.93 -1.01 -17.45
N VAL A 109 4.21 -1.66 -18.38
CA VAL A 109 3.10 -1.03 -19.07
C VAL A 109 1.88 -0.94 -18.14
N PRO A 110 1.27 0.25 -17.96
CA PRO A 110 0.09 0.41 -17.12
C PRO A 110 -1.06 -0.52 -17.53
N GLN A 111 -1.68 -1.14 -16.52
CA GLN A 111 -2.83 -2.03 -16.68
C GLN A 111 -4.08 -1.31 -16.14
N PHE A 112 -5.11 -1.17 -16.95
CA PHE A 112 -6.37 -0.56 -16.54
C PHE A 112 -7.49 -1.58 -16.61
N VAL A 113 -8.36 -1.57 -15.61
CA VAL A 113 -9.55 -2.41 -15.55
C VAL A 113 -10.74 -1.47 -15.48
N ILE A 114 -11.75 -1.70 -16.30
CA ILE A 114 -13.04 -1.01 -16.18
C ILE A 114 -13.97 -2.10 -15.68
N VAL A 115 -14.72 -1.86 -14.60
CA VAL A 115 -15.70 -2.79 -14.03
C VAL A 115 -17.05 -2.15 -14.24
N VAL A 116 -17.99 -2.85 -14.84
CA VAL A 116 -19.38 -2.39 -15.03
C VAL A 116 -20.31 -3.33 -14.27
N SER A 117 -21.11 -2.88 -13.33
CA SER A 117 -22.02 -3.78 -12.58
C SER A 117 -23.45 -3.24 -12.58
N SER A 118 -24.45 -4.10 -12.59
CA SER A 118 -25.86 -3.68 -12.49
C SER A 118 -26.53 -4.01 -11.15
N GLY A 119 -25.80 -4.58 -10.20
CA GLY A 119 -26.29 -4.81 -8.84
C GLY A 119 -25.17 -5.15 -7.85
N PRO A 120 -25.49 -5.30 -6.56
CA PRO A 120 -24.51 -5.63 -5.52
C PRO A 120 -23.91 -7.02 -5.77
N SER A 121 -22.64 -7.19 -5.44
CA SER A 121 -21.98 -8.47 -5.59
C SER A 121 -22.53 -9.51 -4.60
N THR A 122 -22.48 -10.78 -5.01
CA THR A 122 -22.90 -11.94 -4.21
C THR A 122 -21.75 -12.59 -3.44
N ASP A 123 -20.53 -12.07 -3.56
CA ASP A 123 -19.33 -12.54 -2.85
C ASP A 123 -18.47 -11.37 -2.31
N ASP A 124 -17.42 -11.69 -1.51
CA ASP A 124 -16.56 -10.65 -0.93
C ASP A 124 -15.56 -10.09 -1.96
N VAL A 125 -15.74 -8.83 -2.30
CA VAL A 125 -14.90 -8.12 -3.27
C VAL A 125 -13.58 -7.59 -2.68
N ARG A 126 -13.48 -7.41 -1.36
CA ARG A 126 -12.42 -6.59 -0.73
C ARG A 126 -11.03 -7.16 -0.96
N ARG A 127 -10.86 -8.46 -0.72
CA ARG A 127 -9.56 -9.14 -0.86
C ARG A 127 -9.09 -9.15 -2.32
N ALA A 128 -10.02 -9.42 -3.24
CA ALA A 128 -9.74 -9.48 -4.66
C ALA A 128 -9.39 -8.09 -5.23
N ALA A 129 -10.18 -7.08 -4.87
CA ALA A 129 -9.92 -5.68 -5.20
C ALA A 129 -8.56 -5.20 -4.68
N SER A 130 -8.24 -5.51 -3.42
CA SER A 130 -6.96 -5.15 -2.80
C SER A 130 -5.79 -5.79 -3.54
N SER A 131 -5.88 -7.09 -3.85
CA SER A 131 -4.87 -7.82 -4.62
C SER A 131 -4.67 -7.24 -6.01
N LEU A 132 -5.77 -6.90 -6.70
CA LEU A 132 -5.73 -6.28 -8.03
C LEU A 132 -5.04 -4.92 -8.00
N LYS A 133 -5.43 -4.03 -7.07
CA LYS A 133 -4.82 -2.70 -6.89
C LYS A 133 -3.32 -2.79 -6.55
N GLN A 134 -2.94 -3.70 -5.64
CA GLN A 134 -1.54 -3.94 -5.29
C GLN A 134 -0.72 -4.49 -6.46
N SER A 135 -1.37 -5.18 -7.41
CA SER A 135 -0.75 -5.74 -8.61
C SER A 135 -0.52 -4.70 -9.71
N ARG A 136 -0.49 -3.40 -9.38
CA ARG A 136 -0.25 -2.29 -10.33
C ARG A 136 -1.33 -2.17 -11.41
N VAL A 137 -2.55 -2.53 -11.05
CA VAL A 137 -3.73 -2.44 -11.90
C VAL A 137 -4.61 -1.28 -11.42
N LEU A 138 -5.16 -0.53 -12.36
CA LEU A 138 -5.96 0.66 -12.12
C LEU A 138 -7.44 0.35 -12.44
N PRO A 139 -8.22 -0.16 -11.47
CA PRO A 139 -9.65 -0.38 -11.63
C PRO A 139 -10.44 0.94 -11.59
N PHE A 140 -11.31 1.12 -12.58
CA PHE A 140 -12.43 2.06 -12.65
C PHE A 140 -13.71 1.26 -12.50
N SER A 141 -14.66 1.73 -11.71
CA SER A 141 -15.93 1.03 -11.52
C SER A 141 -17.10 1.89 -11.97
N ILE A 142 -18.04 1.29 -12.66
CA ILE A 142 -19.29 1.91 -13.10
C ILE A 142 -20.41 0.98 -12.63
N GLY A 143 -21.40 1.51 -11.93
CA GLY A 143 -22.55 0.74 -11.46
C GLY A 143 -23.87 1.41 -11.78
N THR A 144 -24.93 0.66 -12.07
CA THR A 144 -26.30 1.21 -12.13
C THR A 144 -26.81 1.54 -10.73
N ARG A 145 -28.00 2.17 -10.63
CA ARG A 145 -28.59 2.64 -9.38
C ARG A 145 -28.73 1.56 -8.30
N ASP A 146 -28.86 0.30 -8.69
CA ASP A 146 -29.06 -0.82 -7.76
C ASP A 146 -27.75 -1.34 -7.15
N VAL A 147 -26.59 -0.84 -7.58
CA VAL A 147 -25.28 -1.22 -7.04
C VAL A 147 -24.99 -0.49 -5.73
N ASN A 148 -24.34 -1.18 -4.78
CA ASN A 148 -23.80 -0.56 -3.57
C ASN A 148 -22.61 0.38 -3.92
N PRO A 149 -22.71 1.71 -3.74
CA PRO A 149 -21.63 2.64 -4.10
C PRO A 149 -20.34 2.42 -3.29
N THR A 150 -20.45 1.90 -2.06
CA THR A 150 -19.29 1.56 -1.23
C THR A 150 -18.50 0.41 -1.82
N GLU A 151 -19.18 -0.58 -2.40
CA GLU A 151 -18.56 -1.72 -3.08
C GLU A 151 -17.72 -1.25 -4.27
N LEU A 152 -18.29 -0.39 -5.13
CA LEU A 152 -17.57 0.16 -6.28
C LEU A 152 -16.35 0.99 -5.85
N ARG A 153 -16.47 1.75 -4.76
CA ARG A 153 -15.36 2.55 -4.20
C ARG A 153 -14.24 1.66 -3.65
N VAL A 154 -14.57 0.50 -3.08
CA VAL A 154 -13.59 -0.50 -2.62
C VAL A 154 -12.83 -1.11 -3.81
N VAL A 155 -13.56 -1.44 -4.88
CA VAL A 155 -12.99 -2.02 -6.10
C VAL A 155 -12.13 -1.01 -6.86
N SER A 156 -12.61 0.22 -6.97
CA SER A 156 -11.93 1.31 -7.67
C SER A 156 -10.57 1.65 -7.05
N TYR A 157 -9.62 2.08 -7.88
CA TYR A 157 -8.27 2.43 -7.44
C TYR A 157 -8.28 3.58 -6.44
N ILE A 158 -9.12 4.58 -6.70
CA ILE A 158 -9.47 5.69 -5.83
C ILE A 158 -10.99 5.88 -5.86
N SER A 159 -11.57 6.41 -4.79
CA SER A 159 -13.03 6.46 -4.61
C SER A 159 -13.77 7.22 -5.73
N ASN A 160 -13.12 8.16 -6.41
CA ASN A 160 -13.67 8.95 -7.53
C ASN A 160 -13.46 8.29 -8.91
N TYR A 161 -12.96 7.06 -8.96
CA TYR A 161 -13.03 6.20 -10.14
C TYR A 161 -14.26 5.28 -10.10
N ALA A 162 -15.05 5.34 -9.02
CA ALA A 162 -16.36 4.72 -8.92
C ALA A 162 -17.43 5.71 -9.41
N HIS A 163 -18.18 5.32 -10.42
CA HIS A 163 -19.28 6.08 -11.01
C HIS A 163 -20.58 5.31 -10.83
N VAL A 164 -21.61 5.96 -10.33
CA VAL A 164 -22.96 5.39 -10.26
C VAL A 164 -23.81 6.12 -11.30
N ILE A 165 -24.49 5.35 -12.14
CA ILE A 165 -25.40 5.82 -13.20
C ILE A 165 -26.81 5.36 -12.91
N ASP A 166 -27.79 6.07 -13.43
CA ASP A 166 -29.21 5.77 -13.20
C ASP A 166 -29.66 4.44 -13.83
N ASP A 167 -29.20 4.19 -15.05
CA ASP A 167 -29.49 3.01 -15.86
C ASP A 167 -28.38 2.80 -16.90
N LEU A 168 -28.49 1.76 -17.74
CA LEU A 168 -27.48 1.43 -18.75
C LEU A 168 -27.31 2.47 -19.86
N PRO A 169 -28.38 3.12 -20.36
CA PRO A 169 -28.23 4.33 -21.17
C PRO A 169 -27.33 5.39 -20.51
N GLY A 170 -27.33 5.50 -19.19
CA GLY A 170 -26.40 6.33 -18.42
C GLY A 170 -24.91 6.04 -18.65
N LEU A 171 -24.51 4.89 -19.22
CA LEU A 171 -23.11 4.61 -19.57
C LEU A 171 -22.51 5.65 -20.52
N TYR A 172 -23.35 6.31 -21.33
CA TYR A 172 -22.90 7.37 -22.24
C TYR A 172 -22.45 8.65 -21.51
N THR A 173 -22.96 8.92 -20.31
CA THR A 173 -22.63 10.15 -19.56
C THR A 173 -21.24 10.09 -18.94
N VAL A 174 -20.79 8.89 -18.55
CA VAL A 174 -19.47 8.63 -17.96
C VAL A 174 -18.39 8.35 -19.01
N GLN A 175 -18.81 8.18 -20.28
CA GLN A 175 -17.94 7.73 -21.36
C GLN A 175 -16.82 8.74 -21.66
N GLU A 176 -17.14 10.03 -21.81
CA GLU A 176 -16.13 11.06 -22.11
C GLU A 176 -15.16 11.24 -20.96
N GLU A 177 -15.65 11.25 -19.72
CA GLU A 177 -14.80 11.35 -18.54
C GLU A 177 -13.82 10.17 -18.46
N LEU A 178 -14.31 8.95 -18.68
CA LEU A 178 -13.50 7.75 -18.71
C LEU A 178 -12.46 7.78 -19.85
N ILE A 179 -12.85 8.16 -21.07
CA ILE A 179 -11.94 8.24 -22.22
C ILE A 179 -10.87 9.30 -21.97
N ASN A 180 -11.24 10.46 -21.43
CA ASN A 180 -10.30 11.53 -21.10
C ASN A 180 -9.30 11.07 -20.04
N LYS A 181 -9.77 10.42 -18.96
CA LYS A 181 -8.89 9.82 -17.95
C LYS A 181 -7.98 8.78 -18.57
N LEU A 182 -8.51 7.81 -19.31
CA LEU A 182 -7.68 6.78 -19.96
C LEU A 182 -6.66 7.40 -20.92
N THR A 183 -7.01 8.42 -21.68
CA THR A 183 -6.11 9.08 -22.64
C THR A 183 -5.03 9.90 -21.93
N GLU A 184 -5.39 10.63 -20.87
CA GLU A 184 -4.47 11.35 -19.99
C GLU A 184 -3.41 10.40 -19.43
N LEU A 185 -3.86 9.24 -18.94
CA LEU A 185 -3.03 8.19 -18.36
C LEU A 185 -2.13 7.45 -19.37
N ASN A 186 -2.29 7.70 -20.68
CA ASN A 186 -1.56 7.03 -21.76
C ASN A 186 -0.69 7.94 -22.64
N SER A 187 -0.62 9.26 -22.37
CA SER A 187 0.13 10.21 -23.21
C SER A 187 1.65 10.21 -22.93
N PRO A 188 2.52 10.00 -23.96
CA PRO A 188 3.98 10.00 -23.76
C PRO A 188 4.56 11.39 -23.45
N PHE A 189 3.86 12.46 -23.86
CA PHE A 189 4.32 13.85 -23.70
C PHE A 189 4.08 14.42 -22.28
N ARG A 190 3.44 13.66 -21.39
CA ARG A 190 3.30 13.99 -19.95
C ARG A 190 3.84 12.92 -19.01
N ILE A 191 4.69 12.03 -19.52
CA ILE A 191 5.51 11.10 -18.71
C ILE A 191 6.44 11.86 -17.74
N SER A 192 6.71 13.16 -17.97
CA SER A 192 7.49 14.00 -17.04
C SER A 192 6.63 14.89 -16.13
N ASN A 193 5.30 14.95 -16.30
CA ASN A 193 4.46 15.90 -15.57
C ASN A 193 3.00 15.44 -15.38
N GLN A 194 2.83 14.67 -14.31
CA GLN A 194 1.63 14.46 -13.47
C GLN A 194 0.90 13.08 -13.49
N THR A 195 0.69 12.63 -12.25
CA THR A 195 -0.35 11.73 -11.67
C THR A 195 -0.20 10.21 -11.70
N VAL A 196 0.21 9.53 -12.77
CA VAL A 196 0.15 8.03 -12.74
C VAL A 196 1.46 7.30 -12.99
N LEU A 197 2.50 7.96 -13.50
CA LEU A 197 3.76 7.28 -13.77
C LEU A 197 4.76 7.23 -12.60
N PHE A 198 4.60 8.07 -11.57
CA PHE A 198 5.54 8.12 -10.43
C PHE A 198 5.40 6.94 -9.45
N CYS A 199 4.28 6.21 -9.48
CA CYS A 199 4.12 4.99 -8.68
C CYS A 199 4.73 3.75 -9.35
N PHE A 200 5.09 3.80 -10.64
CA PHE A 200 5.53 2.62 -11.39
C PHE A 200 7.03 2.59 -11.75
N TYR A 201 7.72 3.74 -11.76
CA TYR A 201 9.17 3.83 -12.01
C TYR A 201 9.95 4.29 -10.76
N SER A 202 10.24 3.36 -9.86
CA SER A 202 11.37 3.48 -8.93
C SER A 202 11.81 2.11 -8.42
N PHE A 203 12.42 1.30 -9.30
CA PHE A 203 13.28 0.19 -8.84
C PHE A 203 14.57 0.00 -9.67
N GLN A 204 14.83 0.80 -10.71
CA GLN A 204 16.07 0.74 -11.49
C GLN A 204 16.52 2.12 -11.95
N ALA A 205 17.25 2.82 -11.09
CA ALA A 205 18.33 3.73 -11.49
C ALA A 205 19.30 3.89 -10.30
N PRO A 206 20.62 3.88 -10.50
CA PRO A 206 21.58 4.19 -9.45
C PRO A 206 21.40 5.66 -9.04
N VAL A 207 21.14 5.89 -7.75
CA VAL A 207 20.99 7.22 -7.17
C VAL A 207 22.33 7.97 -7.28
N PRO A 208 22.42 9.14 -7.93
CA PRO A 208 23.55 10.02 -7.71
C PRO A 208 23.41 10.56 -6.28
N SER A 209 24.37 10.21 -5.43
CA SER A 209 24.52 10.70 -4.08
C SER A 209 24.55 12.24 -4.04
N VAL A 210 23.58 12.86 -3.37
CA VAL A 210 23.64 14.27 -2.91
C VAL A 210 23.04 14.32 -1.49
N PRO A 211 23.63 15.08 -0.55
CA PRO A 211 23.74 14.67 0.86
C PRO A 211 22.61 15.14 1.78
N THR A 212 22.40 14.37 2.85
CA THR A 212 21.81 14.69 4.18
C THR A 212 21.06 16.03 4.33
N GLY A 213 19.74 16.00 4.15
CA GLY A 213 18.79 17.00 4.64
C GLY A 213 17.41 16.34 4.84
N GLY A 214 16.83 16.42 6.04
CA GLY A 214 15.57 15.75 6.38
C GLY A 214 14.41 16.16 5.45
N GLU A 215 13.59 15.19 5.01
CA GLU A 215 12.55 15.42 4.02
C GLU A 215 11.46 16.41 4.53
N LYS A 216 11.12 17.43 3.72
CA LYS A 216 10.10 18.44 4.06
C LYS A 216 8.69 17.84 4.09
N ARG A 217 7.89 18.16 5.12
CA ARG A 217 6.50 17.69 5.29
C ARG A 217 5.65 18.73 6.03
N ASP A 218 4.36 18.82 5.73
CA ASP A 218 3.41 19.64 6.50
C ASP A 218 2.34 18.73 7.11
N VAL A 219 2.20 18.76 8.43
CA VAL A 219 1.31 17.87 9.19
C VAL A 219 0.33 18.71 9.98
N VAL A 220 -0.97 18.52 9.72
CA VAL A 220 -2.06 19.17 10.46
C VAL A 220 -2.79 18.12 11.29
N PHE A 221 -2.89 18.34 12.59
CA PHE A 221 -3.79 17.58 13.45
C PHE A 221 -5.13 18.31 13.51
N LEU A 222 -6.20 17.63 13.10
CA LEU A 222 -7.57 18.10 13.27
C LEU A 222 -8.23 17.23 14.33
N ILE A 223 -8.51 17.80 15.49
CA ILE A 223 -8.91 17.03 16.68
C ILE A 223 -10.28 17.45 17.21
N ASP A 224 -11.03 16.46 17.69
CA ASP A 224 -12.27 16.63 18.44
C ASP A 224 -12.03 17.53 19.66
N GLY A 225 -12.71 18.68 19.64
CA GLY A 225 -12.70 19.67 20.70
C GLY A 225 -13.99 19.70 21.51
N THR A 226 -14.92 18.76 21.30
CA THR A 226 -16.23 18.76 22.00
C THR A 226 -16.08 18.59 23.51
N THR A 227 -17.14 18.95 24.23
CA THR A 227 -17.21 18.74 25.68
C THR A 227 -17.19 17.24 26.04
N ALA A 228 -17.64 16.37 25.14
CA ALA A 228 -17.67 14.91 25.34
C ALA A 228 -16.28 14.32 25.59
N VAL A 229 -15.25 14.82 24.89
CA VAL A 229 -13.87 14.32 25.03
C VAL A 229 -13.07 15.03 26.10
N ARG A 230 -13.65 15.96 26.88
CA ARG A 230 -12.92 16.79 27.85
C ARG A 230 -12.11 15.96 28.85
N SER A 231 -12.67 14.86 29.35
CA SER A 231 -11.97 13.97 30.29
C SER A 231 -10.83 13.17 29.66
N GLU A 232 -10.87 12.98 28.34
CA GLU A 232 -9.89 12.20 27.57
C GLU A 232 -8.88 13.08 26.84
N PHE A 233 -9.12 14.39 26.77
CA PHE A 233 -8.30 15.37 26.06
C PHE A 233 -6.81 15.37 26.44
N PRO A 234 -6.41 15.15 27.70
CA PRO A 234 -5.00 14.96 28.02
C PRO A 234 -4.33 13.85 27.18
N SER A 235 -5.06 12.77 26.88
CA SER A 235 -4.56 11.66 26.07
C SER A 235 -4.35 12.06 24.61
N ILE A 236 -5.24 12.88 24.04
CA ILE A 236 -5.06 13.46 22.69
C ILE A 236 -3.82 14.35 22.67
N ARG A 237 -3.63 15.19 23.69
CA ARG A 237 -2.47 16.07 23.80
C ARG A 237 -1.16 15.27 23.87
N ASP A 238 -1.12 14.24 24.71
CA ASP A 238 0.07 13.40 24.89
C ASP A 238 0.38 12.56 23.64
N MET A 239 -0.65 12.17 22.91
CA MET A 239 -0.56 11.52 21.61
C MET A 239 0.10 12.43 20.56
N ILE A 240 -0.37 13.68 20.42
CA ILE A 240 0.26 14.67 19.51
C ILE A 240 1.72 14.89 19.92
N GLY A 241 1.98 15.10 21.20
CA GLY A 241 3.34 15.33 21.72
C GLY A 241 4.31 14.19 21.36
N ARG A 242 3.89 12.93 21.54
CA ARG A 242 4.70 11.77 21.16
C ARG A 242 4.95 11.70 19.67
N VAL A 243 3.96 12.04 18.82
CA VAL A 243 4.17 12.02 17.37
C VAL A 243 5.21 13.06 17.01
N VAL A 244 5.04 14.29 17.49
CA VAL A 244 5.97 15.41 17.28
C VAL A 244 7.40 15.07 17.74
N GLU A 245 7.56 14.37 18.85
CA GLU A 245 8.86 13.92 19.37
C GLU A 245 9.65 13.10 18.34
N LYS A 246 8.95 12.30 17.53
CA LYS A 246 9.55 11.41 16.51
C LYS A 246 9.70 12.06 15.14
N LEU A 247 9.16 13.26 14.92
CA LEU A 247 9.30 13.99 13.66
C LEU A 247 10.55 14.86 13.67
N ASP A 248 11.16 15.08 12.50
CA ASP A 248 12.27 16.04 12.34
C ASP A 248 11.73 17.46 12.10
N VAL A 249 11.19 18.07 13.17
CA VAL A 249 10.49 19.36 13.10
C VAL A 249 11.45 20.53 12.85
N GLY A 250 11.08 21.39 11.90
CA GLY A 250 11.77 22.64 11.60
C GLY A 250 11.12 23.38 10.42
N LEU A 251 11.35 24.70 10.30
CA LEU A 251 10.77 25.52 9.23
C LEU A 251 11.09 25.01 7.81
N ASP A 252 12.27 24.40 7.64
CA ASP A 252 12.70 23.79 6.38
C ASP A 252 12.69 22.25 6.40
N LYS A 253 11.98 21.66 7.36
CA LYS A 253 11.84 20.21 7.54
C LYS A 253 10.35 19.88 7.73
N VAL A 254 9.94 19.27 8.84
CA VAL A 254 8.53 19.03 9.17
C VAL A 254 7.91 20.24 9.86
N ARG A 255 6.79 20.76 9.33
CA ARG A 255 5.94 21.77 9.98
C ARG A 255 4.70 21.11 10.56
N VAL A 256 4.26 21.59 11.73
CA VAL A 256 3.12 21.02 12.45
C VAL A 256 2.10 22.12 12.77
N SER A 257 0.82 21.79 12.62
CA SER A 257 -0.31 22.64 12.97
C SER A 257 -1.33 21.82 13.76
N VAL A 258 -2.06 22.47 14.68
CA VAL A 258 -3.13 21.85 15.45
C VAL A 258 -4.38 22.70 15.35
N VAL A 259 -5.50 22.04 15.02
CA VAL A 259 -6.83 22.64 14.90
C VAL A 259 -7.80 21.79 15.73
N GLN A 260 -8.56 22.43 16.60
CA GLN A 260 -9.68 21.81 17.31
C GLN A 260 -10.99 22.09 16.57
N TYR A 261 -11.96 21.18 16.60
CA TYR A 261 -13.29 21.45 16.07
C TYR A 261 -14.42 20.90 16.95
N SER A 262 -15.55 21.56 16.88
CA SER A 262 -16.83 21.12 17.44
C SER A 262 -17.94 21.63 16.51
N ASP A 263 -18.79 22.51 17.01
CA ASP A 263 -19.71 23.37 16.25
C ASP A 263 -18.95 24.18 15.20
N ASP A 264 -17.80 24.76 15.59
CA ASP A 264 -16.90 25.52 14.71
C ASP A 264 -15.42 25.12 14.91
N PRO A 265 -14.59 25.20 13.85
CA PRO A 265 -13.15 24.98 13.94
C PRO A 265 -12.40 26.15 14.60
N LYS A 266 -11.33 25.84 15.33
CA LYS A 266 -10.41 26.79 15.97
C LYS A 266 -8.97 26.37 15.72
N ILE A 267 -8.19 27.26 15.10
CA ILE A 267 -6.74 27.07 14.94
C ILE A 267 -6.09 27.33 16.29
N GLU A 268 -5.36 26.35 16.84
CA GLU A 268 -4.55 26.55 18.04
C GLU A 268 -3.19 27.15 17.68
N PHE A 269 -2.58 26.65 16.60
CA PHE A 269 -1.46 27.30 15.93
C PHE A 269 -1.33 26.83 14.47
N PRO A 270 -1.01 27.74 13.51
CA PRO A 270 -0.78 27.40 12.10
C PRO A 270 0.60 26.75 11.84
N LEU A 271 0.83 26.26 10.61
CA LEU A 271 2.06 25.53 10.22
C LEU A 271 3.33 26.38 10.32
N ASN A 272 3.22 27.70 10.23
CA ASN A 272 4.33 28.66 10.31
C ASN A 272 4.51 29.30 11.70
N ALA A 273 3.77 28.86 12.72
CA ALA A 273 3.84 29.46 14.06
C ALA A 273 5.12 29.12 14.82
N HIS A 274 5.65 27.93 14.62
CA HIS A 274 6.76 27.38 15.40
C HIS A 274 7.89 26.90 14.49
N SER A 275 9.10 27.21 14.89
CA SER A 275 10.31 26.98 14.09
C SER A 275 11.13 25.79 14.55
N THR A 276 10.93 25.34 15.80
CA THR A 276 11.67 24.25 16.43
C THR A 276 10.72 23.20 17.02
N LYS A 277 11.23 21.96 17.16
CA LYS A 277 10.51 20.87 17.84
C LYS A 277 10.05 21.27 19.25
N ASN A 278 10.94 21.90 20.02
CA ASN A 278 10.66 22.29 21.40
C ASN A 278 9.52 23.31 21.49
N GLU A 279 9.45 24.28 20.58
CA GLU A 279 8.34 25.23 20.51
C GLU A 279 6.99 24.53 20.24
N VAL A 280 6.97 23.57 19.29
CA VAL A 280 5.77 22.78 19.01
C VAL A 280 5.36 21.96 20.23
N LEU A 281 6.30 21.27 20.90
CA LEU A 281 6.00 20.49 22.10
C LEU A 281 5.47 21.37 23.25
N GLN A 282 6.02 22.57 23.43
CA GLN A 282 5.52 23.54 24.40
C GLN A 282 4.11 24.02 24.05
N ALA A 283 3.84 24.33 22.78
CA ALA A 283 2.51 24.73 22.33
C ALA A 283 1.48 23.60 22.53
N VAL A 284 1.85 22.36 22.18
CA VAL A 284 1.03 21.16 22.41
C VAL A 284 0.74 20.97 23.91
N SER A 285 1.74 21.11 24.78
CA SER A 285 1.56 20.94 26.23
C SER A 285 0.52 21.90 26.85
N ARG A 286 0.32 23.08 26.22
CA ARG A 286 -0.60 24.13 26.67
C ARG A 286 -2.01 23.99 26.09
N LEU A 287 -2.24 23.05 25.18
CA LEU A 287 -3.56 22.81 24.60
C LEU A 287 -4.59 22.50 25.69
N ARG A 288 -5.76 23.11 25.56
CA ARG A 288 -6.93 22.88 26.39
C ARG A 288 -8.11 22.52 25.51
N ASN A 289 -8.97 21.61 25.97
CA ASN A 289 -10.19 21.25 25.27
C ASN A 289 -11.00 22.51 24.94
N LYS A 290 -11.34 22.68 23.65
CA LYS A 290 -12.07 23.83 23.15
C LYS A 290 -13.49 23.94 23.75
N GLY A 291 -14.14 22.81 23.98
CA GLY A 291 -15.56 22.73 24.29
C GLY A 291 -16.45 22.89 23.05
N GLY A 292 -17.75 22.72 23.27
CA GLY A 292 -18.78 22.68 22.23
C GLY A 292 -19.61 21.40 22.29
N ASN A 293 -20.69 21.34 21.53
CA ASN A 293 -21.71 20.29 21.69
C ASN A 293 -21.83 19.38 20.45
N ASN A 294 -21.57 19.91 19.25
CA ASN A 294 -21.71 19.16 18.00
C ASN A 294 -20.36 18.79 17.38
N LEU A 295 -20.35 17.76 16.52
CA LEU A 295 -19.18 17.32 15.75
C LEU A 295 -19.38 17.62 14.26
N ASN A 296 -19.12 18.87 13.84
CA ASN A 296 -19.23 19.25 12.43
C ASN A 296 -17.93 18.93 11.68
N THR A 297 -17.68 17.64 11.41
CA THR A 297 -16.43 17.18 10.78
C THR A 297 -16.34 17.66 9.33
N GLY A 298 -17.43 17.66 8.57
CA GLY A 298 -17.45 18.13 7.18
C GLY A 298 -17.03 19.59 7.05
N ARG A 299 -17.60 20.47 7.88
CA ARG A 299 -17.22 21.88 8.01
C ARG A 299 -15.78 22.06 8.45
N ALA A 300 -15.29 21.21 9.34
CA ALA A 300 -13.91 21.27 9.81
C ALA A 300 -12.90 20.89 8.72
N LEU A 301 -13.20 19.87 7.92
CA LEU A 301 -12.40 19.45 6.77
C LEU A 301 -12.32 20.57 5.71
N GLU A 302 -13.43 21.22 5.40
CA GLU A 302 -13.45 22.37 4.49
C GLU A 302 -12.61 23.53 5.05
N PHE A 303 -12.76 23.84 6.34
CA PHE A 303 -12.04 24.93 6.98
C PHE A 303 -10.52 24.73 6.92
N VAL A 304 -10.01 23.53 7.22
CA VAL A 304 -8.56 23.28 7.15
C VAL A 304 -8.04 23.38 5.72
N ALA A 305 -8.80 22.91 4.72
CA ALA A 305 -8.46 23.07 3.31
C ALA A 305 -8.33 24.56 2.93
N ARG A 306 -9.32 25.38 3.30
CA ARG A 306 -9.42 26.79 2.91
C ARG A 306 -8.58 27.75 3.74
N ARG A 307 -8.12 27.38 4.93
CA ARG A 307 -7.42 28.30 5.85
C ARG A 307 -6.03 27.83 6.28
N VAL A 308 -5.87 26.54 6.58
CA VAL A 308 -4.62 26.00 7.14
C VAL A 308 -3.68 25.54 6.04
N TYR A 309 -4.20 24.86 5.02
CA TYR A 309 -3.42 24.42 3.86
C TYR A 309 -3.13 25.52 2.82
N GLN A 310 -3.33 26.78 3.20
CA GLN A 310 -3.02 27.95 2.39
C GLN A 310 -1.64 28.50 2.71
N ARG A 311 -1.04 29.24 1.76
CA ARG A 311 0.25 29.93 1.97
C ARG A 311 0.23 30.82 3.23
N SER A 312 -0.88 31.51 3.49
CA SER A 312 -1.08 32.33 4.70
C SER A 312 -1.07 31.53 6.00
N GLY A 313 -1.50 30.27 5.97
CA GLY A 313 -1.46 29.32 7.09
C GLY A 313 -0.10 28.62 7.26
N GLY A 314 0.89 28.96 6.42
CA GLY A 314 2.23 28.36 6.46
C GLY A 314 2.39 27.08 5.64
N SER A 315 1.37 26.69 4.88
CA SER A 315 1.41 25.54 3.98
C SER A 315 2.36 25.75 2.83
N ARG A 316 3.11 24.70 2.52
CA ARG A 316 4.02 24.57 1.38
C ARG A 316 3.41 23.69 0.28
N LEU A 317 2.08 23.59 0.23
CA LEU A 317 1.36 22.85 -0.80
C LEU A 317 1.74 23.32 -2.22
N GLU A 318 1.83 24.64 -2.44
CA GLU A 318 2.25 25.22 -3.72
C GLU A 318 3.73 24.95 -4.05
N GLU A 319 4.56 24.68 -3.04
CA GLU A 319 5.95 24.24 -3.20
C GLU A 319 6.06 22.73 -3.42
N ARG A 320 4.92 22.03 -3.49
CA ARG A 320 4.81 20.57 -3.64
C ARG A 320 5.42 19.79 -2.49
N VAL A 321 5.41 20.39 -1.30
CA VAL A 321 5.71 19.66 -0.06
C VAL A 321 4.52 18.80 0.31
N PRO A 322 4.71 17.50 0.61
CA PRO A 322 3.65 16.62 1.09
C PRO A 322 2.83 17.17 2.25
N GLN A 323 1.51 17.13 2.12
CA GLN A 323 0.54 17.61 3.10
C GLN A 323 -0.23 16.45 3.73
N PHE A 324 -0.27 16.38 5.07
CA PHE A 324 -0.97 15.33 5.82
C PHE A 324 -1.98 15.92 6.76
N LEU A 325 -3.17 15.34 6.78
CA LEU A 325 -4.21 15.65 7.76
C LEU A 325 -4.39 14.42 8.65
N ILE A 326 -4.18 14.58 9.95
CA ILE A 326 -4.47 13.54 10.95
C ILE A 326 -5.75 13.96 11.65
N LEU A 327 -6.87 13.32 11.29
CA LEU A 327 -8.17 13.55 11.92
C LEU A 327 -8.31 12.61 13.13
N VAL A 328 -8.66 13.17 14.28
CA VAL A 328 -8.98 12.41 15.50
C VAL A 328 -10.39 12.80 15.95
N THR A 329 -11.34 11.86 15.86
CA THR A 329 -12.74 12.06 16.23
C THR A 329 -13.21 11.02 17.24
N ALA A 330 -14.03 11.40 18.22
CA ALA A 330 -14.62 10.47 19.18
C ALA A 330 -16.09 10.14 18.91
N GLY A 331 -16.64 10.59 17.78
CA GLY A 331 -18.05 10.39 17.46
C GLY A 331 -18.36 10.56 15.99
N LYS A 332 -19.61 10.26 15.65
CA LYS A 332 -20.20 10.48 14.33
C LYS A 332 -20.35 11.98 14.03
N SER A 333 -20.14 12.36 12.77
CA SER A 333 -20.34 13.73 12.33
C SER A 333 -21.82 14.13 12.34
N THR A 334 -22.11 15.39 12.66
CA THR A 334 -23.46 15.97 12.57
C THR A 334 -23.77 16.56 11.19
N ASP A 335 -22.76 16.64 10.30
CA ASP A 335 -22.84 17.14 8.93
C ASP A 335 -22.22 16.16 7.91
N ASP A 336 -22.48 16.37 6.61
CA ASP A 336 -21.89 15.56 5.54
C ASP A 336 -20.39 15.76 5.44
N VAL A 337 -19.63 14.67 5.47
CA VAL A 337 -18.17 14.67 5.35
C VAL A 337 -17.70 14.47 3.92
N SER A 338 -18.55 13.95 3.04
CA SER A 338 -18.14 13.38 1.76
C SER A 338 -17.56 14.42 0.80
N SER A 339 -18.22 15.57 0.68
CA SER A 339 -17.81 16.65 -0.23
C SER A 339 -16.45 17.24 0.17
N SER A 340 -16.31 17.62 1.44
CA SER A 340 -15.08 18.21 1.99
C SER A 340 -13.91 17.22 1.99
N ALA A 341 -14.17 15.95 2.32
CA ALA A 341 -13.17 14.89 2.23
C ALA A 341 -12.63 14.72 0.81
N ASN A 342 -13.53 14.74 -0.19
CA ASN A 342 -13.13 14.61 -1.59
C ASN A 342 -12.35 15.84 -2.08
N GLU A 343 -12.71 17.04 -1.66
CA GLU A 343 -11.97 18.27 -2.01
C GLU A 343 -10.55 18.27 -1.42
N LEU A 344 -10.38 17.83 -0.17
CA LEU A 344 -9.06 17.65 0.45
C LEU A 344 -8.19 16.69 -0.36
N LYS A 345 -8.72 15.51 -0.70
CA LYS A 345 -7.99 14.49 -1.50
C LYS A 345 -7.62 15.03 -2.89
N LYS A 346 -8.55 15.74 -3.56
CA LYS A 346 -8.28 16.41 -4.85
C LYS A 346 -7.20 17.49 -4.73
N SER A 347 -7.12 18.15 -3.59
CA SER A 347 -6.14 19.20 -3.28
C SER A 347 -4.78 18.68 -2.84
N LEU A 348 -4.49 17.39 -3.09
CA LEU A 348 -3.21 16.75 -2.77
C LEU A 348 -2.89 16.74 -1.26
N ILE A 349 -3.93 16.71 -0.42
CA ILE A 349 -3.80 16.51 1.02
C ILE A 349 -4.12 15.06 1.34
N ALA A 350 -3.28 14.41 2.15
CA ALA A 350 -3.48 13.03 2.57
C ALA A 350 -4.11 12.93 3.97
N PRO A 351 -5.43 12.75 4.05
CA PRO A 351 -6.12 12.49 5.32
C PRO A 351 -5.90 11.06 5.81
N LEU A 352 -5.68 10.96 7.12
CA LEU A 352 -5.73 9.75 7.93
C LEU A 352 -6.76 9.96 9.03
N ALA A 353 -7.85 9.20 8.98
CA ALA A 353 -8.91 9.30 9.97
C ALA A 353 -8.74 8.28 11.09
N ILE A 354 -8.79 8.77 12.33
CA ILE A 354 -8.75 7.99 13.55
C ILE A 354 -10.04 8.27 14.33
N GLY A 355 -10.77 7.21 14.64
CA GLY A 355 -12.02 7.27 15.39
C GLY A 355 -11.99 6.46 16.67
N THR A 356 -12.87 6.78 17.62
CA THR A 356 -13.23 5.80 18.67
C THR A 356 -14.29 4.83 18.14
N ARG A 357 -14.67 3.83 18.94
CA ARG A 357 -15.82 2.95 18.66
C ARG A 357 -17.16 3.68 18.42
N ASN A 358 -17.28 4.92 18.90
CA ASN A 358 -18.48 5.73 18.72
C ASN A 358 -18.46 6.55 17.41
N ALA A 359 -17.33 6.57 16.70
CA ALA A 359 -17.24 7.19 15.39
C ALA A 359 -17.83 6.28 14.31
N ASP A 360 -18.41 6.89 13.28
CA ASP A 360 -18.96 6.17 12.14
C ASP A 360 -17.81 5.70 11.23
N GLN A 361 -17.65 4.38 11.07
CA GLN A 361 -16.54 3.84 10.29
C GLN A 361 -16.61 4.20 8.81
N ASP A 362 -17.81 4.37 8.25
CA ASP A 362 -17.95 4.71 6.83
C ASP A 362 -17.53 6.16 6.59
N GLU A 363 -17.85 7.07 7.52
CA GLU A 363 -17.33 8.45 7.50
C GLU A 363 -15.79 8.45 7.54
N LEU A 364 -15.18 7.69 8.45
CA LEU A 364 -13.72 7.59 8.55
C LEU A 364 -13.09 7.03 7.25
N ARG A 365 -13.72 6.04 6.61
CA ARG A 365 -13.26 5.45 5.35
C ARG A 365 -13.40 6.42 4.18
N GLN A 366 -14.46 7.23 4.17
CA GLN A 366 -14.66 8.26 3.16
C GLN A 366 -13.64 9.39 3.29
N ILE A 367 -13.32 9.78 4.52
CA ILE A 367 -12.35 10.84 4.81
C ILE A 367 -10.95 10.38 4.48
N SER A 368 -10.55 9.18 4.93
CA SER A 368 -9.19 8.67 4.75
C SER A 368 -8.79 8.57 3.29
N MET A 369 -7.50 8.83 3.00
CA MET A 369 -6.94 8.77 1.65
C MET A 369 -7.14 7.38 1.02
N LYS A 370 -7.14 6.34 1.85
CA LYS A 370 -7.50 4.97 1.48
C LYS A 370 -8.52 4.43 2.49
N PRO A 371 -9.60 3.77 2.05
CA PRO A 371 -10.57 3.15 2.95
C PRO A 371 -9.97 2.07 3.87
N GLU A 372 -8.83 1.50 3.49
CA GLU A 372 -8.09 0.52 4.29
C GLU A 372 -7.19 1.15 5.36
N LEU A 373 -6.98 2.48 5.32
CA LEU A 373 -6.16 3.23 6.27
C LEU A 373 -7.04 3.95 7.32
N VAL A 374 -8.04 3.26 7.86
CA VAL A 374 -8.85 3.74 8.98
C VAL A 374 -8.40 3.07 10.25
N TYR A 375 -8.27 3.84 11.32
CA TYR A 375 -7.91 3.31 12.63
C TYR A 375 -9.01 3.58 13.66
N THR A 376 -9.38 2.55 14.42
CA THR A 376 -10.39 2.64 15.47
C THR A 376 -9.79 2.21 16.80
N VAL A 377 -9.93 3.05 17.82
CA VAL A 377 -9.60 2.75 19.22
C VAL A 377 -10.89 2.59 20.05
N ASP A 378 -10.81 1.87 21.17
CA ASP A 378 -11.97 1.76 22.07
C ASP A 378 -12.26 3.08 22.80
N SER A 379 -11.19 3.73 23.28
CA SER A 379 -11.23 5.05 23.91
C SER A 379 -9.99 5.87 23.55
N LEU A 380 -10.11 7.21 23.55
CA LEU A 380 -8.96 8.09 23.35
C LEU A 380 -7.94 7.97 24.50
N ARG A 381 -8.35 7.46 25.67
CA ARG A 381 -7.44 7.13 26.79
C ARG A 381 -6.44 6.05 26.44
N ASP A 382 -6.76 5.19 25.48
CA ASP A 382 -5.84 4.12 25.07
C ASP A 382 -4.60 4.68 24.38
N PHE A 383 -4.67 5.90 23.83
CA PHE A 383 -3.46 6.58 23.35
C PHE A 383 -2.40 6.68 24.45
N SER A 384 -2.77 6.86 25.72
CA SER A 384 -1.85 7.01 26.86
C SER A 384 -1.12 5.71 27.23
N LYS A 385 -1.62 4.54 26.82
CA LYS A 385 -1.03 3.22 27.15
C LYS A 385 0.14 2.81 26.24
N VAL A 386 0.52 3.67 25.30
CA VAL A 386 1.57 3.40 24.30
C VAL A 386 2.93 3.86 24.84
N GLU A 387 3.52 3.10 25.75
CA GLU A 387 4.95 3.18 26.04
C GLU A 387 5.71 1.98 25.43
N LYS A 388 6.72 2.32 24.63
CA LYS A 388 7.94 1.54 24.35
C LYS A 388 7.86 0.10 23.80
N GLN A 389 6.84 -0.30 23.04
CA GLN A 389 6.89 -1.57 22.32
C GLN A 389 6.50 -1.44 20.84
N HIS A 390 7.34 -2.00 19.97
CA HIS A 390 7.09 -2.14 18.54
C HIS A 390 6.05 -3.27 18.35
N PHE A 391 4.79 -2.91 18.06
CA PHE A 391 3.69 -3.88 17.94
C PHE A 391 3.24 -4.08 16.48
N PHE A 392 3.50 -5.26 15.91
CA PHE A 392 2.75 -5.86 14.79
C PHE A 392 1.99 -7.09 15.31
N PRO A 393 0.65 -7.17 15.21
CA PRO A 393 -0.12 -8.32 15.72
C PRO A 393 0.15 -9.64 14.97
N TYR A 394 0.88 -9.58 13.85
CA TYR A 394 1.14 -10.69 12.95
C TYR A 394 2.63 -10.86 12.70
N VAL A 395 3.03 -12.08 12.34
CA VAL A 395 4.44 -12.43 12.11
C VAL A 395 4.56 -13.22 10.81
N ASP A 396 5.52 -12.85 9.97
CA ASP A 396 5.93 -13.64 8.82
C ASP A 396 7.38 -14.09 9.03
N ILE A 397 7.61 -15.41 9.03
CA ILE A 397 8.90 -16.02 9.27
C ILE A 397 9.35 -16.73 8.01
N ILE A 398 10.52 -16.34 7.50
CA ILE A 398 11.15 -16.95 6.34
C ILE A 398 12.41 -17.64 6.83
N PHE A 399 12.40 -18.98 6.81
CA PHE A 399 13.60 -19.78 7.05
C PHE A 399 14.39 -19.92 5.76
N LEU A 400 15.59 -19.36 5.74
CA LEU A 400 16.56 -19.50 4.65
C LEU A 400 17.68 -20.43 5.11
N ILE A 401 17.73 -21.64 4.56
CA ILE A 401 18.59 -22.71 5.05
C ILE A 401 19.63 -23.14 4.01
N ASP A 402 20.84 -23.41 4.50
CA ASP A 402 21.94 -23.93 3.70
C ASP A 402 21.75 -25.42 3.42
N GLY A 403 21.30 -25.74 2.20
CA GLY A 403 21.09 -27.10 1.71
C GLY A 403 22.28 -27.67 0.92
N SER A 404 23.44 -27.00 0.98
CA SER A 404 24.67 -27.41 0.28
C SER A 404 25.32 -28.66 0.89
N ASP A 405 26.35 -29.16 0.21
CA ASP A 405 27.16 -30.29 0.68
C ASP A 405 27.99 -29.91 1.95
N ASN A 406 28.16 -28.61 2.25
CA ASN A 406 28.85 -28.14 3.46
C ASN A 406 28.06 -28.42 4.75
N THR A 407 26.73 -28.47 4.64
CA THR A 407 25.81 -28.79 5.74
C THR A 407 25.65 -30.29 5.94
N ASP A 408 26.05 -31.11 4.96
CA ASP A 408 25.84 -32.57 4.88
C ASP A 408 24.38 -33.03 5.14
N SER A 409 24.13 -34.33 4.98
CA SER A 409 22.79 -34.92 5.13
C SER A 409 22.35 -35.09 6.58
N GLU A 410 23.29 -35.08 7.53
CA GLU A 410 23.01 -35.12 8.97
C GLU A 410 22.64 -33.72 9.47
N GLY A 411 23.38 -32.70 9.03
CA GLY A 411 23.09 -31.31 9.37
C GLY A 411 21.73 -30.84 8.87
N ILE A 412 21.32 -31.21 7.65
CA ILE A 412 19.97 -30.87 7.16
C ILE A 412 18.87 -31.56 7.97
N ALA A 413 19.11 -32.78 8.46
CA ALA A 413 18.17 -33.48 9.32
C ALA A 413 18.00 -32.73 10.65
N HIS A 414 19.11 -32.26 11.24
CA HIS A 414 19.06 -31.44 12.44
C HIS A 414 18.38 -30.07 12.22
N ILE A 415 18.62 -29.40 11.09
CA ILE A 415 17.92 -28.16 10.73
C ILE A 415 16.42 -28.40 10.59
N ARG A 416 16.04 -29.46 9.87
CA ARG A 416 14.63 -29.85 9.70
C ARG A 416 13.95 -30.07 11.05
N ASP A 417 14.57 -30.86 11.92
CA ASP A 417 14.03 -31.21 13.23
C ASP A 417 13.96 -29.98 14.16
N PHE A 418 14.92 -29.07 14.04
CA PHE A 418 14.91 -27.79 14.74
C PHE A 418 13.73 -26.92 14.28
N ILE A 419 13.58 -26.69 12.97
CA ILE A 419 12.47 -25.89 12.42
C ILE A 419 11.12 -26.52 12.77
N HIS A 420 11.01 -27.86 12.70
CA HIS A 420 9.82 -28.61 13.09
C HIS A 420 9.44 -28.33 14.56
N LYS A 421 10.39 -28.44 15.50
CA LYS A 421 10.18 -28.15 16.93
C LYS A 421 9.82 -26.69 17.22
N ILE A 422 10.35 -25.74 16.44
CA ILE A 422 9.97 -24.33 16.54
C ILE A 422 8.53 -24.15 16.06
N VAL A 423 8.20 -24.63 14.86
CA VAL A 423 6.88 -24.45 14.24
C VAL A 423 5.75 -25.11 15.05
N GLU A 424 6.03 -26.22 15.74
CA GLU A 424 5.05 -26.83 16.65
C GLU A 424 4.63 -25.87 17.79
N GLN A 425 5.56 -25.08 18.32
CA GLN A 425 5.32 -24.11 19.39
C GLN A 425 4.70 -22.79 18.93
N LEU A 426 4.76 -22.49 17.63
CA LEU A 426 4.20 -21.26 17.05
C LEU A 426 2.71 -21.41 16.74
N ASP A 427 1.92 -20.35 16.88
CA ASP A 427 0.51 -20.32 16.46
C ASP A 427 0.36 -20.05 14.95
N VAL A 428 0.76 -21.02 14.13
CA VAL A 428 0.75 -20.91 12.67
C VAL A 428 -0.67 -20.92 12.11
N HIS A 429 -1.06 -19.75 11.58
CA HIS A 429 -2.37 -19.48 10.99
C HIS A 429 -2.23 -18.35 9.95
N PRO A 430 -2.99 -18.36 8.84
CA PRO A 430 -2.93 -17.31 7.81
C PRO A 430 -3.11 -15.88 8.35
N ASP A 431 -3.85 -15.76 9.45
CA ASP A 431 -4.17 -14.49 10.10
C ASP A 431 -3.37 -14.27 11.39
N LYS A 432 -2.32 -15.06 11.65
CA LYS A 432 -1.41 -14.87 12.79
C LYS A 432 0.03 -15.00 12.34
N ILE A 433 0.59 -16.21 12.37
CA ILE A 433 1.95 -16.51 11.98
C ILE A 433 1.98 -17.25 10.64
N ARG A 434 2.68 -16.70 9.66
CA ARG A 434 2.99 -17.38 8.38
C ARG A 434 4.45 -17.82 8.37
N VAL A 435 4.71 -18.96 7.76
CA VAL A 435 6.04 -19.55 7.67
C VAL A 435 6.35 -19.89 6.22
N ALA A 436 7.56 -19.55 5.78
CA ALA A 436 8.14 -19.96 4.50
C ALA A 436 9.47 -20.67 4.75
N LEU A 437 9.84 -21.53 3.79
CA LEU A 437 11.08 -22.29 3.84
C LEU A 437 11.76 -22.28 2.47
N ILE A 438 13.00 -21.83 2.44
CA ILE A 438 13.83 -21.72 1.24
C ILE A 438 15.17 -22.38 1.52
N GLN A 439 15.62 -23.23 0.60
CA GLN A 439 16.96 -23.79 0.60
C GLN A 439 17.87 -23.02 -0.36
N TYR A 440 19.15 -22.92 -0.03
CA TYR A 440 20.17 -22.43 -0.95
C TYR A 440 21.43 -23.29 -0.93
N ALA A 441 22.07 -23.35 -2.09
CA ALA A 441 23.39 -23.93 -2.32
C ALA A 441 24.07 -23.14 -3.46
N ASN A 442 24.44 -23.80 -4.57
CA ASN A 442 24.84 -23.14 -5.82
C ASN A 442 23.63 -22.57 -6.60
N LYS A 443 22.42 -22.88 -6.16
CA LYS A 443 21.14 -22.34 -6.64
C LYS A 443 20.20 -22.18 -5.45
N VAL A 444 19.13 -21.39 -5.63
CA VAL A 444 18.11 -21.18 -4.60
C VAL A 444 16.87 -22.01 -4.96
N LYS A 445 16.24 -22.64 -3.97
CA LYS A 445 15.01 -23.41 -4.12
C LYS A 445 14.02 -23.03 -3.02
N THR A 446 12.90 -22.43 -3.41
CA THR A 446 11.75 -22.25 -2.52
C THR A 446 11.07 -23.60 -2.31
N GLU A 447 11.02 -24.10 -1.07
CA GLU A 447 10.24 -25.31 -0.74
C GLU A 447 8.76 -24.97 -0.60
N PHE A 448 8.47 -23.85 0.07
CA PHE A 448 7.14 -23.23 0.12
C PHE A 448 7.24 -21.77 0.58
N SER A 449 6.37 -20.92 0.05
CA SER A 449 6.24 -19.50 0.40
C SER A 449 5.21 -19.29 1.52
N LEU A 450 5.11 -18.05 2.03
CA LEU A 450 4.25 -17.69 3.18
C LEU A 450 2.76 -17.95 2.95
N ASN A 451 2.30 -17.99 1.70
CA ASN A 451 0.92 -18.30 1.32
C ASN A 451 0.70 -19.73 0.77
N SER A 452 1.72 -20.58 0.73
CA SER A 452 1.60 -21.93 0.16
C SER A 452 0.80 -22.89 1.05
N HIS A 453 0.74 -22.63 2.36
CA HIS A 453 0.02 -23.44 3.32
C HIS A 453 -0.84 -22.56 4.23
N ASN A 454 -2.07 -23.00 4.50
CA ASN A 454 -3.06 -22.22 5.25
C ASN A 454 -3.30 -22.72 6.67
N ASN A 455 -2.53 -23.69 7.17
CA ASN A 455 -2.66 -24.22 8.53
C ASN A 455 -1.35 -24.85 9.01
N LYS A 456 -1.18 -24.96 10.34
CA LYS A 456 0.00 -25.54 10.99
C LYS A 456 0.32 -26.95 10.51
N ALA A 457 -0.68 -27.83 10.38
CA ALA A 457 -0.47 -29.24 10.02
C ALA A 457 0.16 -29.39 8.61
N ALA A 458 -0.29 -28.58 7.65
CA ALA A 458 0.27 -28.54 6.30
C ALA A 458 1.74 -28.07 6.30
N VAL A 459 2.06 -27.02 7.06
CA VAL A 459 3.44 -26.51 7.21
C VAL A 459 4.34 -27.57 7.86
N VAL A 460 3.90 -28.19 8.96
CA VAL A 460 4.64 -29.28 9.63
C VAL A 460 4.88 -30.46 8.69
N SER A 461 3.86 -30.83 7.91
CA SER A 461 3.95 -31.91 6.92
C SER A 461 4.95 -31.59 5.80
N ALA A 462 5.01 -30.35 5.33
CA ALA A 462 5.98 -29.88 4.35
C ALA A 462 7.41 -29.91 4.90
N ILE A 463 7.62 -29.42 6.14
CA ILE A 463 8.93 -29.46 6.82
C ILE A 463 9.41 -30.90 7.00
N ARG A 464 8.55 -31.83 7.41
CA ARG A 464 8.93 -33.25 7.58
C ARG A 464 9.41 -33.91 6.28
N ARG A 465 8.92 -33.44 5.12
CA ARG A 465 9.34 -33.94 3.79
C ARG A 465 10.61 -33.26 3.26
N LEU A 466 11.18 -32.30 3.98
CA LEU A 466 12.38 -31.60 3.57
C LEU A 466 13.54 -32.57 3.34
N ARG A 467 14.18 -32.43 2.18
CA ARG A 467 15.37 -33.19 1.76
C ARG A 467 16.46 -32.20 1.36
N GLN A 468 17.72 -32.59 1.58
CA GLN A 468 18.85 -31.79 1.13
C GLN A 468 18.76 -31.52 -0.37
N MET A 469 19.02 -30.28 -0.79
CA MET A 469 19.07 -29.94 -2.21
C MET A 469 20.39 -30.35 -2.87
N GLY A 470 21.48 -30.37 -2.09
CA GLY A 470 22.84 -30.65 -2.56
C GLY A 470 23.44 -29.49 -3.35
N GLY A 471 24.77 -29.46 -3.43
CA GLY A 471 25.51 -28.47 -4.19
C GLY A 471 26.81 -28.07 -3.50
N ARG A 472 27.88 -27.90 -4.29
CA ARG A 472 29.24 -27.69 -3.77
C ARG A 472 29.51 -26.32 -3.13
N SER A 473 28.54 -25.41 -3.15
CA SER A 473 28.69 -24.02 -2.74
C SER A 473 27.51 -23.55 -1.91
N SER A 474 27.74 -22.64 -0.96
CA SER A 474 26.72 -22.02 -0.08
C SER A 474 26.52 -20.55 -0.47
N ASN A 475 25.91 -20.26 -1.63
CA ASN A 475 25.75 -18.88 -2.14
C ASN A 475 24.69 -18.09 -1.36
N LEU A 476 25.04 -17.58 -0.18
CA LEU A 476 24.10 -16.84 0.69
C LEU A 476 23.68 -15.49 0.09
N ALA A 477 24.55 -14.83 -0.67
CA ALA A 477 24.24 -13.55 -1.32
C ALA A 477 23.07 -13.69 -2.31
N ASP A 478 23.17 -14.63 -3.25
CA ASP A 478 22.10 -14.96 -4.22
C ASP A 478 20.79 -15.35 -3.51
N ALA A 479 20.93 -16.06 -2.38
CA ALA A 479 19.80 -16.51 -1.57
C ALA A 479 19.06 -15.35 -0.89
N ILE A 480 19.79 -14.36 -0.34
CA ILE A 480 19.21 -13.15 0.25
C ILE A 480 18.56 -12.28 -0.84
N ASP A 481 19.18 -12.15 -2.01
CA ASP A 481 18.59 -11.44 -3.15
C ASP A 481 17.25 -12.05 -3.57
N HIS A 482 17.21 -13.39 -3.67
CA HIS A 482 15.97 -14.12 -3.96
C HIS A 482 14.88 -13.86 -2.92
N VAL A 483 15.20 -13.92 -1.62
CA VAL A 483 14.24 -13.65 -0.55
C VAL A 483 13.72 -12.21 -0.61
N LEU A 484 14.59 -11.22 -0.80
CA LEU A 484 14.22 -9.81 -0.89
C LEU A 484 13.32 -9.52 -2.10
N ARG A 485 13.55 -10.19 -3.23
CA ARG A 485 12.79 -9.97 -4.47
C ARG A 485 11.48 -10.71 -4.52
N PHE A 486 11.44 -11.95 -4.04
CA PHE A 486 10.32 -12.86 -4.27
C PHE A 486 9.57 -13.19 -2.98
N GLU A 487 10.26 -13.60 -1.92
CA GLU A 487 9.61 -14.17 -0.73
C GLU A 487 9.07 -13.12 0.24
N LEU A 488 9.71 -11.95 0.32
CA LEU A 488 9.22 -10.78 1.08
C LEU A 488 8.19 -9.94 0.31
N SER A 489 7.74 -10.43 -0.85
CA SER A 489 6.68 -9.79 -1.63
C SER A 489 5.30 -10.26 -1.17
N SER A 490 4.29 -9.40 -1.32
CA SER A 490 2.89 -9.79 -1.04
C SER A 490 2.40 -10.93 -1.95
N PHE A 491 3.02 -11.12 -3.11
CA PHE A 491 2.73 -12.24 -4.02
C PHE A 491 3.10 -13.60 -3.40
N ALA A 492 4.19 -13.66 -2.63
CA ALA A 492 4.59 -14.86 -1.87
C ALA A 492 3.87 -14.97 -0.51
N GLY A 493 2.97 -14.03 -0.18
CA GLY A 493 2.21 -14.02 1.05
C GLY A 493 2.78 -13.16 2.17
N ALA A 494 3.84 -12.38 1.92
CA ALA A 494 4.37 -11.45 2.91
C ALA A 494 3.38 -10.30 3.18
N ARG A 495 3.32 -9.87 4.44
CA ARG A 495 2.47 -8.79 4.94
C ARG A 495 3.35 -7.65 5.48
N PRO A 496 4.15 -6.97 4.63
CA PRO A 496 5.15 -6.01 5.08
C PRO A 496 4.58 -4.78 5.81
N THR A 497 3.28 -4.55 5.70
CA THR A 497 2.55 -3.45 6.37
C THR A 497 1.78 -3.89 7.62
N GLU A 498 1.56 -5.20 7.80
CA GLU A 498 0.67 -5.75 8.85
C GLU A 498 1.40 -6.71 9.79
N ALA A 499 2.52 -7.30 9.36
CA ALA A 499 3.29 -8.29 10.10
C ALA A 499 4.76 -7.91 10.21
N SER A 500 5.37 -8.23 11.37
CA SER A 500 6.83 -8.24 11.49
C SER A 500 7.42 -9.28 10.54
N GLN A 501 8.43 -8.89 9.77
CA GLN A 501 9.09 -9.78 8.82
C GLN A 501 10.38 -10.32 9.44
N HIS A 502 10.53 -11.64 9.53
CA HIS A 502 11.69 -12.31 10.11
C HIS A 502 12.37 -13.17 9.06
N LEU A 503 13.64 -12.85 8.78
CA LEU A 503 14.51 -13.70 7.98
C LEU A 503 15.43 -14.48 8.94
N VAL A 504 15.27 -15.80 8.97
CA VAL A 504 16.10 -16.68 9.79
C VAL A 504 17.05 -17.42 8.88
N VAL A 505 18.33 -17.03 8.91
CA VAL A 505 19.38 -17.65 8.08
C VAL A 505 20.04 -18.75 8.88
N LEU A 506 20.00 -20.00 8.41
CA LEU A 506 20.74 -21.13 8.98
C LEU A 506 21.83 -21.55 8.00
N THR A 507 23.11 -21.39 8.39
CA THR A 507 24.24 -21.67 7.49
C THR A 507 25.29 -22.55 8.13
N GLY A 508 25.78 -23.52 7.33
CA GLY A 508 26.80 -24.47 7.76
C GLY A 508 28.21 -24.02 7.41
N GLY A 509 28.36 -23.09 6.48
CA GLY A 509 29.65 -22.69 5.91
C GLY A 509 29.71 -21.21 5.52
N ARG A 510 30.90 -20.76 5.13
CA ARG A 510 31.12 -19.42 4.59
C ARG A 510 30.51 -19.30 3.19
N SER A 511 29.81 -18.19 2.94
CA SER A 511 29.41 -17.82 1.59
C SER A 511 30.63 -17.39 0.77
N PRO A 512 30.85 -17.95 -0.43
CA PRO A 512 31.95 -17.52 -1.29
C PRO A 512 31.71 -16.15 -1.90
N GLN A 513 30.45 -15.72 -1.99
CA GLN A 513 30.06 -14.39 -2.44
C GLN A 513 30.00 -13.43 -1.26
N ASP A 514 30.30 -12.16 -1.55
CA ASP A 514 30.18 -11.09 -0.57
C ASP A 514 28.71 -10.79 -0.26
N VAL A 515 28.37 -10.85 1.03
CA VAL A 515 27.02 -10.57 1.55
C VAL A 515 26.90 -9.14 2.10
N SER A 516 28.00 -8.39 2.16
CA SER A 516 28.06 -7.04 2.75
C SER A 516 27.09 -6.07 2.07
N LEU A 517 26.84 -6.25 0.77
CA LEU A 517 25.89 -5.46 -0.01
C LEU A 517 24.46 -5.52 0.56
N TYR A 518 24.06 -6.66 1.12
CA TYR A 518 22.72 -6.85 1.67
C TYR A 518 22.58 -6.35 3.12
N GLY A 519 23.71 -6.12 3.80
CA GLY A 519 23.73 -5.61 5.16
C GLY A 519 22.96 -4.29 5.31
N PRO A 520 23.34 -3.23 4.58
CA PRO A 520 22.59 -1.98 4.57
C PRO A 520 21.13 -2.18 4.17
N LEU A 521 20.85 -3.00 3.16
CA LEU A 521 19.49 -3.25 2.67
C LEU A 521 18.60 -3.88 3.75
N LEU A 522 19.07 -4.92 4.43
CA LEU A 522 18.35 -5.58 5.52
C LEU A 522 18.24 -4.69 6.76
N LYS A 523 19.30 -3.96 7.12
CA LYS A 523 19.34 -3.06 8.29
C LYS A 523 18.41 -1.84 8.13
N THR A 524 18.32 -1.29 6.93
CA THR A 524 17.39 -0.21 6.57
C THR A 524 15.98 -0.71 6.29
N SER A 525 15.82 -2.01 6.01
CA SER A 525 14.52 -2.65 5.88
C SER A 525 13.86 -2.95 7.24
N ARG A 526 12.55 -3.21 7.19
CA ARG A 526 11.77 -3.67 8.35
C ARG A 526 11.96 -5.15 8.66
N VAL A 527 12.80 -5.86 7.90
CA VAL A 527 13.08 -7.27 8.12
C VAL A 527 14.02 -7.40 9.32
N ASN A 528 13.69 -8.28 10.25
CA ASN A 528 14.61 -8.69 11.29
C ASN A 528 15.37 -9.94 10.84
N CYS A 529 16.68 -9.83 10.68
CA CYS A 529 17.53 -10.91 10.20
C CYS A 529 18.26 -11.57 11.38
N ILE A 530 17.89 -12.82 11.70
CA ILE A 530 18.53 -13.65 12.72
C ILE A 530 19.43 -14.66 12.01
N GLY A 531 20.73 -14.61 12.30
CA GLY A 531 21.72 -15.51 11.72
C GLY A 531 22.08 -16.64 12.69
N ILE A 532 21.93 -17.89 12.27
CA ILE A 532 22.35 -19.08 13.00
C ILE A 532 23.46 -19.77 12.21
N GLY A 533 24.66 -19.82 12.79
CA GLY A 533 25.85 -20.41 12.16
C GLY A 533 26.38 -21.62 12.92
N ALA A 534 26.69 -22.71 12.20
CA ALA A 534 27.51 -23.81 12.73
C ALA A 534 29.02 -23.49 12.65
N ASP A 535 29.90 -24.42 13.07
CA ASP A 535 31.36 -24.20 13.21
C ASP A 535 32.04 -23.48 12.04
N ARG A 536 31.68 -23.85 10.79
CA ARG A 536 32.32 -23.33 9.58
C ARG A 536 31.64 -22.08 9.02
N ALA A 537 30.59 -21.59 9.67
CA ALA A 537 29.90 -20.37 9.28
C ALA A 537 30.74 -19.14 9.62
N ASP A 538 30.83 -18.19 8.68
CA ASP A 538 31.52 -16.93 8.91
C ASP A 538 30.63 -15.97 9.72
N THR A 539 30.96 -15.79 10.99
CA THR A 539 30.20 -14.89 11.89
C THR A 539 30.20 -13.45 11.40
N ARG A 540 31.25 -12.99 10.69
CA ARG A 540 31.30 -11.62 10.13
C ARG A 540 30.26 -11.45 9.03
N GLN A 541 30.06 -12.48 8.20
CA GLN A 541 29.00 -12.48 7.20
C GLN A 541 27.62 -12.40 7.85
N LEU A 542 27.36 -13.19 8.91
CA LEU A 542 26.09 -13.11 9.65
C LEU A 542 25.89 -11.75 10.34
N MET A 543 26.91 -11.19 10.98
CA MET A 543 26.86 -9.84 11.57
C MET A 543 26.64 -8.73 10.52
N SER A 544 27.11 -8.93 9.28
CA SER A 544 26.92 -7.93 8.22
C SER A 544 25.44 -7.78 7.84
N ILE A 545 24.67 -8.88 7.85
CA ILE A 545 23.25 -8.95 7.47
C ILE A 545 22.27 -8.80 8.65
N SER A 546 22.73 -9.07 9.88
CA SER A 546 21.96 -8.92 11.12
C SER A 546 21.97 -7.50 11.68
N LYS A 547 20.89 -7.08 12.37
CA LYS A 547 20.76 -5.72 12.93
C LYS A 547 21.68 -5.46 14.11
N SER A 548 21.89 -6.47 14.95
CA SER A 548 22.79 -6.45 16.11
C SER A 548 23.59 -7.74 16.19
N SER A 549 24.70 -7.72 16.92
CA SER A 549 25.44 -8.93 17.29
C SER A 549 24.58 -9.92 18.10
N ALA A 550 23.55 -9.43 18.80
CA ALA A 550 22.59 -10.27 19.52
C ALA A 550 21.67 -11.09 18.60
N ASP A 551 21.54 -10.73 17.32
CA ASP A 551 20.79 -11.49 16.31
C ASP A 551 21.61 -12.63 15.69
N VAL A 552 22.88 -12.78 16.08
CA VAL A 552 23.76 -13.84 15.59
C VAL A 552 23.93 -14.90 16.69
N ILE A 553 23.56 -16.14 16.38
CA ILE A 553 23.66 -17.29 17.28
C ILE A 553 24.62 -18.30 16.66
N GLN A 554 25.73 -18.57 17.33
CA GLN A 554 26.66 -19.64 16.93
C GLN A 554 26.41 -20.92 17.71
N VAL A 555 26.53 -22.05 17.02
CA VAL A 555 26.56 -23.40 17.58
C VAL A 555 27.80 -24.13 17.05
N SER A 556 28.37 -25.04 17.85
CA SER A 556 29.53 -25.82 17.42
C SER A 556 29.18 -26.78 16.28
N LYS A 557 27.97 -27.35 16.25
CA LYS A 557 27.46 -28.21 15.16
C LYS A 557 25.94 -28.08 15.08
N PHE A 558 25.34 -28.49 13.96
CA PHE A 558 23.88 -28.49 13.83
C PHE A 558 23.18 -29.46 14.80
N SER A 559 23.85 -30.53 15.23
CA SER A 559 23.36 -31.41 16.31
C SER A 559 23.13 -30.67 17.63
N ASN A 560 23.74 -29.50 17.83
CA ASN A 560 23.56 -28.65 19.02
C ASN A 560 22.43 -27.62 18.85
N LEU A 561 21.75 -27.53 17.70
CA LEU A 561 20.59 -26.64 17.53
C LEU A 561 19.52 -26.75 18.64
N PRO A 562 19.23 -27.94 19.23
CA PRO A 562 18.29 -28.04 20.34
C PRO A 562 18.67 -27.19 21.56
N THR A 563 19.96 -26.93 21.81
CA THR A 563 20.41 -26.17 22.99
C THR A 563 20.14 -24.67 22.86
N ILE A 564 19.95 -24.17 21.64
CA ILE A 564 19.65 -22.74 21.38
C ILE A 564 18.16 -22.47 21.20
N LYS A 565 17.31 -23.49 21.32
CA LYS A 565 15.86 -23.39 21.05
C LYS A 565 15.20 -22.24 21.80
N ASP A 566 15.39 -22.17 23.13
CA ASP A 566 14.74 -21.14 23.95
C ASP A 566 15.36 -19.77 23.70
N LYS A 567 16.69 -19.70 23.49
CA LYS A 567 17.38 -18.47 23.09
C LYS A 567 16.86 -17.94 21.75
N PHE A 568 16.63 -18.83 20.78
CA PHE A 568 16.11 -18.47 19.47
C PHE A 568 14.65 -18.05 19.54
N ILE A 569 13.79 -18.78 20.28
CA ILE A 569 12.39 -18.40 20.49
C ILE A 569 12.32 -17.04 21.19
N ASN A 570 13.08 -16.83 22.26
CA ASN A 570 13.15 -15.53 22.93
C ASN A 570 13.63 -14.45 21.97
N ARG A 571 14.62 -14.71 21.11
CA ARG A 571 15.07 -13.72 20.13
C ARG A 571 14.00 -13.44 19.07
N LEU A 572 13.31 -14.47 18.61
CA LEU A 572 12.18 -14.35 17.72
C LEU A 572 11.07 -13.55 18.42
N SER A 573 10.79 -13.74 19.72
CA SER A 573 9.77 -13.06 20.54
C SER A 573 10.18 -11.71 21.15
N GLU A 574 11.46 -11.36 21.17
CA GLU A 574 11.95 -10.00 21.45
C GLU A 574 11.80 -9.11 20.21
N THR A 575 11.72 -9.76 19.05
CA THR A 575 11.66 -9.11 17.74
C THR A 575 10.30 -9.29 17.05
N THR A 576 9.46 -10.20 17.56
CA THR A 576 8.03 -10.37 17.29
C THR A 576 7.27 -10.05 18.57
N PRO A 577 6.20 -9.26 18.55
CA PRO A 577 5.42 -9.07 19.75
C PRO A 577 4.50 -10.29 19.92
N TYR A 578 4.86 -11.19 20.84
CA TYR A 578 3.86 -12.05 21.45
C TYR A 578 3.29 -11.34 22.68
N THR A 579 1.98 -11.17 22.72
CA THR A 579 1.23 -11.11 23.97
C THR A 579 0.19 -12.22 23.93
N PRO A 580 0.02 -12.97 25.03
CA PRO A 580 -1.10 -13.89 25.16
C PRO A 580 -2.39 -13.07 25.11
N GLU A 581 -3.30 -13.51 24.25
CA GLU A 581 -4.74 -13.36 24.36
C GLU A 581 -5.27 -12.07 25.05
N TYR A 582 -5.47 -11.01 24.26
CA TYR A 582 -6.56 -10.06 24.49
C TYR A 582 -7.00 -9.49 23.15
N ASP A 583 -8.24 -9.78 22.76
CA ASP A 583 -8.98 -9.01 21.76
C ASP A 583 -8.99 -7.54 22.18
N THR A 584 -8.35 -6.66 21.39
CA THR A 584 -8.70 -5.26 21.09
C THR A 584 -7.54 -4.57 20.32
N PRO A 585 -7.80 -3.68 19.34
CA PRO A 585 -6.74 -2.96 18.63
C PRO A 585 -6.07 -1.97 19.60
N ASN A 586 -4.87 -2.30 20.08
CA ASN A 586 -4.16 -1.44 21.02
C ASN A 586 -3.51 -0.23 20.30
N ALA A 587 -3.59 0.94 20.94
CA ALA A 587 -3.14 2.24 20.43
C ALA A 587 -1.67 2.33 19.94
N SER A 588 -0.86 1.27 20.14
CA SER A 588 0.50 1.15 19.62
C SER A 588 0.55 1.04 18.09
N GLY A 589 -0.42 0.35 17.46
CA GLY A 589 -0.53 0.27 16.00
C GLY A 589 -0.83 1.62 15.35
N PHE A 590 -1.60 2.46 16.06
CA PHE A 590 -1.92 3.82 15.67
C PHE A 590 -0.68 4.73 15.56
N PHE A 591 0.17 4.70 16.58
CA PHE A 591 1.36 5.56 16.63
C PHE A 591 2.32 5.23 15.49
N PHE A 592 2.46 3.93 15.21
CA PHE A 592 3.25 3.42 14.12
C PHE A 592 2.66 3.80 12.74
N LEU A 593 1.34 3.76 12.57
CA LEU A 593 0.67 4.15 11.33
C LEU A 593 0.92 5.62 10.99
N ILE A 594 0.77 6.54 11.95
CA ILE A 594 1.05 7.96 11.74
C ILE A 594 2.50 8.17 11.34
N LEU A 595 3.45 7.59 12.09
CA LEU A 595 4.87 7.76 11.79
C LEU A 595 5.26 7.14 10.46
N ASN A 596 4.69 6.01 10.07
CA ASN A 596 4.91 5.42 8.76
C ASN A 596 4.36 6.29 7.65
N MET A 597 3.17 6.86 7.85
CA MET A 597 2.56 7.72 6.86
C MET A 597 3.37 9.00 6.65
N VAL A 598 3.83 9.62 7.75
CA VAL A 598 4.56 10.89 7.69
C VAL A 598 6.04 10.71 7.29
N ASN A 599 6.72 9.68 7.80
CA ASN A 599 8.15 9.43 7.58
C ASN A 599 8.48 8.50 6.42
N ALA A 600 7.49 7.94 5.70
CA ALA A 600 7.80 7.14 4.52
C ALA A 600 8.45 8.00 3.43
N GLU A 601 9.70 7.69 3.08
CA GLU A 601 10.39 8.17 1.86
C GLU A 601 9.56 7.87 0.60
N LYS A 602 8.67 6.86 0.67
CA LYS A 602 7.75 6.47 -0.40
C LYS A 602 6.61 7.46 -0.65
N PHE A 603 6.45 8.51 0.17
CA PHE A 603 5.41 9.51 -0.05
C PHE A 603 5.71 10.42 -1.25
N PHE A 604 6.98 10.55 -1.69
CA PHE A 604 7.32 11.24 -2.93
C PHE A 604 6.85 10.50 -4.21
N CYS A 605 6.53 9.20 -4.12
CA CYS A 605 5.76 8.52 -5.17
C CYS A 605 4.27 8.90 -5.16
N PHE A 606 3.77 9.47 -4.05
CA PHE A 606 2.35 9.63 -3.76
C PHE A 606 1.80 11.01 -4.11
N LEU A 607 2.64 12.06 -4.15
CA LEU A 607 2.28 13.39 -4.64
C LEU A 607 3.40 13.90 -5.55
N GLY A 608 3.10 14.00 -6.84
CA GLY A 608 4.05 14.41 -7.87
C GLY A 608 4.71 15.74 -7.54
N SER A 609 6.04 15.73 -7.37
CA SER A 609 6.85 16.94 -7.26
C SER A 609 7.85 17.03 -8.39
N GLN A 610 7.57 17.95 -9.32
CA GLN A 610 8.62 18.61 -10.11
C GLN A 610 9.20 19.77 -9.30
N ARG A 611 10.54 19.88 -9.30
CA ARG A 611 11.17 21.20 -9.43
C ARG A 611 12.25 21.15 -10.49
N CYS A 612 12.02 21.99 -11.51
CA CYS A 612 13.04 22.51 -12.39
C CYS A 612 13.85 23.55 -11.59
N GLN A 613 15.18 23.41 -11.52
CA GLN A 613 16.12 24.52 -11.74
C GLN A 613 17.57 24.03 -11.77
N ARG A 614 18.20 24.17 -12.94
CA ARG A 614 19.55 24.73 -13.12
C ARG A 614 19.57 25.34 -14.51
N THR A 615 19.40 26.66 -14.68
CA THR A 615 20.50 27.64 -14.61
C THR A 615 21.86 27.05 -15.00
N ASN A 616 22.12 27.05 -16.31
CA ASN A 616 23.47 27.17 -16.85
C ASN A 616 23.45 28.26 -17.92
N ARG A 617 23.36 29.53 -17.49
CA ARG A 617 23.92 30.65 -18.24
C ARG A 617 25.34 30.86 -17.71
N ARG A 618 26.33 30.36 -18.44
CA ARG A 618 27.67 30.94 -18.38
C ARG A 618 27.66 32.25 -19.18
N HIS A 619 28.09 33.31 -18.53
CA HIS A 619 28.45 34.57 -19.16
C HIS A 619 29.71 34.42 -20.02
N ARG A 620 29.64 34.96 -21.24
CA ARG A 620 30.65 35.61 -22.10
C ARG A 620 30.01 35.62 -23.50
N THR A 621 29.73 36.70 -24.21
CA THR A 621 30.31 38.05 -24.30
C THR A 621 29.30 38.97 -25.02
N THR A 622 29.28 40.25 -24.63
CA THR A 622 28.92 41.47 -25.39
C THR A 622 28.16 41.37 -26.73
N GLY A 623 27.06 42.12 -26.87
CA GLY A 623 26.59 42.52 -28.21
C GLY A 623 25.11 42.86 -28.36
N ASN A 624 24.73 44.06 -27.91
CA ASN A 624 23.88 45.02 -28.62
C ASN A 624 22.40 44.73 -29.00
N GLN A 625 21.61 45.79 -28.78
CA GLN A 625 20.36 46.20 -29.44
C GLN A 625 18.98 45.86 -28.85
N ARG A 626 18.40 46.97 -28.36
CA ARG A 626 17.01 47.37 -28.05
C ARG A 626 15.91 46.75 -28.94
N LYS A 627 14.75 46.45 -28.33
CA LYS A 627 13.44 47.12 -28.60
C LYS A 627 12.36 46.71 -27.57
N PRO A 628 11.37 47.58 -27.25
CA PRO A 628 10.39 47.40 -26.16
C PRO A 628 8.95 47.12 -26.64
N CYS A 629 8.02 47.05 -25.67
CA CYS A 629 6.53 47.03 -25.76
C CYS A 629 5.89 45.66 -26.04
N LYS A 630 4.77 45.23 -25.42
CA LYS A 630 3.61 45.95 -24.86
C LYS A 630 2.82 45.04 -23.89
N LYS A 631 2.16 45.66 -22.90
CA LYS A 631 1.05 45.10 -22.11
C LYS A 631 -0.08 44.56 -23.01
N LEU A 632 -0.75 43.49 -22.59
CA LEU A 632 -2.22 43.46 -22.65
C LEU A 632 -2.81 42.51 -21.58
N ILE A 633 -3.66 43.11 -20.75
CA ILE A 633 -4.62 42.52 -19.83
C ILE A 633 -5.81 42.03 -20.66
N ILE A 634 -6.35 40.82 -20.44
CA ILE A 634 -7.80 40.54 -20.51
C ILE A 634 -8.15 39.47 -19.47
N MET A 635 -9.14 39.79 -18.64
CA MET A 635 -9.92 38.91 -17.77
C MET A 635 -10.90 38.05 -18.58
N ALA A 636 -11.06 36.78 -18.20
CA ALA A 636 -12.35 36.11 -17.98
C ALA A 636 -12.08 34.77 -17.29
#